data_AF-A0A2S0KM19-F1
#
_entry.id   AF-A0A2S0KM19-F1
#
_cell.length_a   1.000
_cell.length_b   1.000
_cell.length_c   1.000
_cell.angle_alpha   90.00
_cell.angle_beta   90.00
_cell.angle_gamma   90.00
#
_symmetry.space_group_name_H-M   'P 1'
#
loop_
_entity.id
_entity.type
_entity.pdbx_description
1 polymer ?
#
loop_
_entity_poly.entity_id
_entity_poly.type
_entity_poly.pdbx_seq_one_letter_code
_entity_poly.pdbx_strand_id
1 'polypeptide(L)'
;MKKSTDFNPEIKAYEFYISSSSKDLMNHISEIMRRNGYIGYADGGGKMHYIVDGSKNLYKTSNSIMQILSDGEAAAYQADNYNKLKLQEKAVLQVLEKYKFQRHLKGFNYLKLLLETVLASNDDKTIPDKEVYSIVCKAFETGRRQLDRVLNYTFKKVNLHGTNTTIITELIREVEEEYKQLQLEEIRQ
;
A
#
# COMPACT_ATOMS: atom_id res chain seq x y z
N MET A 1 -22.83 44.08 -11.55
CA MET A 1 -21.97 43.53 -12.62
C MET A 1 -21.41 42.19 -12.17
N LYS A 2 -21.56 41.16 -13.01
CA LYS A 2 -20.73 39.94 -13.10
C LYS A 2 -19.23 40.31 -13.11
N LYS A 3 -18.22 39.52 -12.69
CA LYS A 3 -18.05 38.05 -12.62
C LYS A 3 -16.78 37.73 -11.81
N SER A 4 -16.80 36.56 -11.18
CA SER A 4 -15.72 35.64 -10.77
C SER A 4 -14.27 35.94 -11.19
N THR A 5 -13.35 35.75 -10.25
CA THR A 5 -12.07 35.08 -10.51
C THR A 5 -11.78 34.09 -9.39
N ASP A 6 -12.51 32.98 -9.40
CA ASP A 6 -12.00 31.73 -8.83
C ASP A 6 -10.88 31.26 -9.75
N PHE A 7 -9.63 31.49 -9.33
CA PHE A 7 -8.48 30.85 -9.95
C PHE A 7 -8.34 29.47 -9.31
N ASN A 8 -9.11 28.50 -9.81
CA ASN A 8 -8.89 27.10 -9.52
C ASN A 8 -8.05 26.54 -10.68
N PRO A 9 -6.72 26.38 -10.56
CA PRO A 9 -5.98 25.64 -11.56
C PRO A 9 -6.42 24.18 -11.41
N GLU A 10 -7.29 23.72 -12.31
CA GLU A 10 -7.43 22.30 -12.57
C GLU A 10 -6.02 21.76 -12.82
N ILE A 11 -5.48 21.06 -11.82
CA ILE A 11 -4.33 20.21 -12.01
C ILE A 11 -4.80 19.16 -13.00
N LYS A 12 -4.52 19.38 -14.29
CA LYS A 12 -4.65 18.34 -15.29
C LYS A 12 -3.65 17.27 -14.91
N ALA A 13 -4.14 16.23 -14.24
CA ALA A 13 -3.41 14.98 -14.09
C ALA A 13 -3.20 14.43 -15.50
N TYR A 14 -1.97 14.45 -15.98
CA TYR A 14 -1.62 13.83 -17.25
C TYR A 14 -1.35 12.35 -16.97
N GLU A 15 -2.21 11.49 -17.51
CA GLU A 15 -2.02 10.05 -17.48
C GLU A 15 -1.43 9.60 -18.82
N PHE A 16 -0.28 8.93 -18.76
CA PHE A 16 0.38 8.35 -19.93
C PHE A 16 0.22 6.83 -19.87
N TYR A 17 -0.38 6.26 -20.91
CA TYR A 17 -0.47 4.83 -21.10
C TYR A 17 0.50 4.43 -22.22
N ILE A 18 1.56 3.72 -21.85
CA ILE A 18 2.53 3.18 -22.80
C ILE A 18 2.14 1.74 -23.08
N SER A 19 1.78 1.43 -24.32
CA SER A 19 1.60 0.06 -24.80
C SER A 19 2.83 -0.34 -25.60
N SER A 20 3.47 -1.44 -25.23
CA SER A 20 4.55 -2.05 -26.01
C SER A 20 4.26 -3.52 -26.21
N SER A 21 4.62 -4.08 -27.36
CA SER A 21 4.61 -5.53 -27.51
C SER A 21 5.67 -6.15 -26.59
N SER A 22 5.47 -7.39 -26.13
CA SER A 22 6.51 -8.11 -25.37
C SER A 22 7.85 -8.16 -26.14
N LYS A 23 7.78 -8.16 -27.48
CA LYS A 23 8.96 -8.12 -28.35
C LYS A 23 9.71 -6.79 -28.24
N ASP A 24 9.01 -5.66 -28.22
CA ASP A 24 9.64 -4.34 -28.12
C ASP A 24 10.27 -4.11 -26.76
N LEU A 25 9.59 -4.55 -25.69
CA LEU A 25 10.13 -4.53 -24.33
C LEU A 25 11.41 -5.38 -24.24
N MET A 26 11.38 -6.59 -24.81
CA MET A 26 12.54 -7.48 -24.81
C MET A 26 13.71 -6.93 -25.62
N ASN A 27 13.44 -6.28 -26.75
CA ASN A 27 14.47 -5.61 -27.54
C ASN A 27 15.12 -4.46 -26.76
N HIS A 28 14.30 -3.67 -26.05
CA HIS A 28 14.80 -2.55 -25.26
C HIS A 28 15.64 -3.01 -24.06
N ILE A 29 15.17 -4.04 -23.34
CA ILE A 29 15.94 -4.66 -22.24
C ILE A 29 17.24 -5.26 -22.78
N SER A 30 17.20 -5.97 -23.91
CA SER A 30 18.38 -6.54 -24.55
C SER A 30 19.40 -5.46 -24.95
N GLU A 31 18.93 -4.28 -25.38
CA GLU A 31 19.80 -3.15 -25.72
C GLU A 31 20.47 -2.54 -24.48
N ILE A 32 19.72 -2.32 -23.40
CA ILE A 32 20.25 -1.84 -22.11
C ILE A 32 21.28 -2.83 -21.56
N MET A 33 20.95 -4.12 -21.58
CA MET A 33 21.84 -5.20 -21.16
C MET A 33 23.12 -5.20 -22.01
N ARG A 34 23.02 -5.11 -23.33
CA ARG A 34 24.19 -5.03 -24.21
C ARG A 34 25.09 -3.83 -23.92
N ARG A 35 24.51 -2.65 -23.68
CA ARG A 35 25.27 -1.42 -23.32
C ARG A 35 26.06 -1.59 -22.02
N ASN A 36 25.58 -2.42 -21.10
CA ASN A 36 26.26 -2.72 -19.85
C ASN A 36 27.14 -3.99 -19.89
N GLY A 37 27.37 -4.57 -21.07
CA GLY A 37 28.27 -5.72 -21.25
C GLY A 37 27.63 -7.09 -21.05
N TYR A 38 26.30 -7.17 -21.07
CA TYR A 38 25.54 -8.42 -20.96
C TYR A 38 25.15 -8.92 -22.37
N ILE A 39 25.36 -10.20 -22.65
CA ILE A 39 24.97 -10.87 -23.91
C ILE A 39 23.75 -11.74 -23.61
N GLY A 40 22.58 -11.36 -24.11
CA GLY A 40 21.35 -12.16 -24.00
C GLY A 40 21.23 -13.20 -25.11
N TYR A 41 20.83 -14.43 -24.79
CA TYR A 41 20.34 -15.42 -25.75
C TYR A 41 19.02 -16.03 -25.26
N ALA A 42 18.09 -16.27 -26.18
CA ALA A 42 16.87 -17.01 -25.89
C ALA A 42 17.14 -18.52 -26.10
N ASP A 43 16.73 -19.37 -25.17
CA ASP A 43 16.70 -20.81 -25.43
C ASP A 43 15.48 -21.21 -26.28
N GLY A 44 15.41 -22.49 -26.68
CA GLY A 44 14.32 -23.02 -27.50
C GLY A 44 12.93 -22.97 -26.84
N GLY A 45 12.85 -22.69 -25.53
CA GLY A 45 11.61 -22.47 -24.79
C GLY A 45 11.25 -20.99 -24.63
N GLY A 46 12.04 -20.07 -25.21
CA GLY A 46 11.82 -18.63 -25.11
C GLY A 46 12.30 -18.01 -23.80
N LYS A 47 13.03 -18.77 -22.95
CA LYS A 47 13.64 -18.21 -21.74
C LYS A 47 14.92 -17.46 -22.12
N MET A 48 15.02 -16.22 -21.65
CA MET A 48 16.20 -15.38 -21.86
C MET A 48 17.29 -15.72 -20.83
N HIS A 49 18.49 -15.99 -21.32
CA HIS A 49 19.71 -16.19 -20.55
C HIS A 49 20.66 -15.05 -20.85
N TYR A 50 21.31 -14.49 -19.82
CA TYR A 50 22.25 -13.38 -19.99
C TYR A 50 23.65 -13.84 -19.55
N ILE A 51 24.61 -13.74 -20.46
CA ILE A 51 26.02 -14.02 -20.25
C ILE A 51 26.73 -12.70 -19.96
N VAL A 52 27.57 -12.67 -18.94
CA VAL A 52 28.36 -11.48 -18.58
C VAL A 52 29.84 -11.83 -18.70
N ASP A 53 30.57 -11.08 -19.51
CA ASP A 53 32.02 -11.28 -19.66
C ASP A 53 32.77 -10.67 -18.46
N GLY A 54 33.06 -11.51 -17.46
CA GLY A 54 33.84 -11.13 -16.28
C GLY A 54 35.36 -11.16 -16.47
N SER A 55 35.87 -11.49 -17.66
CA SER A 55 37.30 -11.79 -17.89
C SER A 55 38.24 -10.61 -17.56
N LYS A 56 37.79 -9.37 -17.74
CA LYS A 56 38.60 -8.16 -17.49
C LYS A 56 38.51 -7.61 -16.06
N ASN A 57 37.38 -7.82 -15.37
CA ASN A 57 37.18 -7.36 -13.99
C ASN A 57 36.03 -8.12 -13.31
N LEU A 58 36.34 -9.31 -12.81
CA LEU A 58 35.38 -10.22 -12.18
C LEU A 58 34.66 -9.59 -10.98
N TYR A 59 35.37 -8.82 -10.15
CA TYR A 59 34.81 -8.15 -8.98
C TYR A 59 33.76 -7.10 -9.35
N LYS A 60 34.05 -6.23 -10.33
CA LYS A 60 33.09 -5.23 -10.80
C LYS A 60 31.83 -5.89 -11.38
N THR A 61 32.03 -6.97 -12.13
CA THR A 61 30.96 -7.73 -12.78
C THR A 61 30.03 -8.40 -11.75
N SER A 62 30.62 -9.02 -10.72
CA SER A 62 29.88 -9.61 -9.60
C SER A 62 29.06 -8.57 -8.84
N ASN A 63 29.63 -7.40 -8.55
CA ASN A 63 28.93 -6.32 -7.87
C ASN A 63 27.74 -5.80 -8.69
N SER A 64 27.86 -5.67 -10.00
CA SER A 64 26.75 -5.25 -10.86
C SER A 64 25.63 -6.29 -10.92
N ILE A 65 25.96 -7.60 -10.91
CA ILE A 65 24.95 -8.66 -10.82
C ILE A 65 24.21 -8.59 -9.47
N MET A 66 24.95 -8.48 -8.36
CA MET A 66 24.37 -8.37 -7.02
C MET A 66 23.48 -7.13 -6.88
N GLN A 67 23.88 -6.01 -7.48
CA GLN A 67 23.10 -4.79 -7.47
C GLN A 67 21.78 -4.95 -8.23
N ILE A 68 21.80 -5.56 -9.43
CA ILE A 68 20.56 -5.84 -10.19
C ILE A 68 19.61 -6.75 -9.41
N LEU A 69 20.15 -7.78 -8.75
CA LEU A 69 19.35 -8.68 -7.92
C LEU A 69 18.75 -7.94 -6.71
N SER A 70 19.56 -7.13 -6.01
CA SER A 70 19.11 -6.34 -4.87
C SER A 70 18.08 -5.28 -5.24
N ASP A 71 18.25 -4.61 -6.38
CA ASP A 71 17.29 -3.62 -6.90
C ASP A 71 15.98 -4.31 -7.30
N GLY A 72 16.06 -5.51 -7.88
CA GLY A 72 14.90 -6.35 -8.19
C GLY A 72 14.15 -6.82 -6.95
N GLU A 73 14.86 -7.26 -5.92
CA GLU A 73 14.27 -7.62 -4.62
C GLU A 73 13.63 -6.43 -3.92
N ALA A 74 14.27 -5.26 -3.95
CA ALA A 74 13.72 -4.02 -3.38
C ALA A 74 12.44 -3.58 -4.12
N ALA A 75 12.41 -3.71 -5.46
CA ALA A 75 11.23 -3.41 -6.26
C ALA A 75 10.08 -4.40 -6.00
N ALA A 76 10.38 -5.70 -5.89
CA ALA A 76 9.41 -6.73 -5.52
C ALA A 76 8.86 -6.50 -4.10
N TYR A 77 9.72 -6.17 -3.14
CA TYR A 77 9.33 -5.83 -1.77
C TYR A 77 8.42 -4.60 -1.72
N GLN A 78 8.65 -3.59 -2.56
CA GLN A 78 7.77 -2.42 -2.66
C GLN A 78 6.41 -2.78 -3.28
N ALA A 79 6.39 -3.63 -4.31
CA ALA A 79 5.15 -4.10 -4.93
C ALA A 79 4.31 -4.97 -3.97
N ASP A 80 4.95 -5.88 -3.24
CA ASP A 80 4.30 -6.73 -2.24
C ASP A 80 3.74 -5.90 -1.09
N ASN A 81 4.48 -4.90 -0.61
CA ASN A 81 3.97 -3.97 0.40
C ASN A 81 2.81 -3.12 -0.10
N TYR A 82 2.83 -2.69 -1.36
CA TYR A 82 1.71 -1.93 -1.95
C TYR A 82 0.44 -2.77 -2.01
N ASN A 83 0.52 -4.02 -2.49
CA ASN A 83 -0.61 -4.93 -2.53
C ASN A 83 -1.11 -5.26 -1.12
N LYS A 84 -0.20 -5.50 -0.18
CA LYS A 84 -0.52 -5.70 1.25
C LYS A 84 -1.31 -4.51 1.81
N LEU A 85 -0.81 -3.29 1.66
CA LEU A 85 -1.47 -2.07 2.14
C LEU A 85 -2.85 -1.87 1.51
N LYS A 86 -2.99 -2.19 0.22
CA LYS A 86 -4.27 -2.10 -0.49
C LYS A 86 -5.29 -3.11 0.04
N LEU A 87 -4.87 -4.34 0.35
CA LEU A 87 -5.73 -5.33 0.99
C LEU A 87 -6.12 -4.91 2.41
N GLN A 88 -5.18 -4.37 3.17
CA GLN A 88 -5.41 -3.84 4.51
C GLN A 88 -6.46 -2.72 4.50
N GLU A 89 -6.32 -1.75 3.58
CA GLU A 89 -7.31 -0.68 3.39
C GLU A 89 -8.68 -1.26 2.99
N LYS A 90 -8.72 -2.25 2.08
CA LYS A 90 -9.96 -2.89 1.66
C LYS A 90 -10.68 -3.58 2.82
N ALA A 91 -9.95 -4.34 3.65
CA ALA A 91 -10.50 -5.00 4.83
C ALA A 91 -11.11 -3.99 5.82
N VAL A 92 -10.38 -2.91 6.11
CA VAL A 92 -10.87 -1.83 6.99
C VAL A 92 -12.16 -1.22 6.42
N LEU A 93 -12.19 -0.89 5.13
CA LEU A 93 -13.37 -0.31 4.50
C LEU A 93 -14.58 -1.25 4.55
N GLN A 94 -14.40 -2.55 4.27
CA GLN A 94 -15.49 -3.54 4.32
C GLN A 94 -16.09 -3.66 5.72
N VAL A 95 -15.26 -3.70 6.76
CA VAL A 95 -15.75 -3.73 8.15
C VAL A 95 -16.49 -2.44 8.50
N LEU A 96 -15.95 -1.27 8.12
CA LEU A 96 -16.62 0.00 8.38
C LEU A 96 -17.98 0.11 7.64
N GLU A 97 -18.08 -0.44 6.44
CA GLU A 97 -19.31 -0.51 5.66
C GLU A 97 -20.34 -1.50 6.24
N LYS A 98 -19.87 -2.66 6.70
CA LYS A 98 -20.70 -3.67 7.40
C LYS A 98 -21.41 -3.07 8.61
N TYR A 99 -20.70 -2.25 9.38
CA TYR A 99 -21.25 -1.50 10.51
C TYR A 99 -22.00 -0.21 10.13
N LYS A 100 -22.07 0.12 8.83
CA LYS A 100 -22.75 1.31 8.29
C LYS A 100 -22.20 2.62 8.85
N PHE A 101 -20.90 2.70 9.10
CA PHE A 101 -20.27 3.94 9.49
C PHE A 101 -20.41 5.00 8.39
N GLN A 102 -20.79 6.21 8.79
CA GLN A 102 -21.10 7.29 7.86
C GLN A 102 -19.81 8.01 7.42
N ARG A 103 -19.43 7.87 6.14
CA ARG A 103 -18.20 8.44 5.56
C ARG A 103 -18.04 9.97 5.73
N HIS A 104 -19.15 10.70 5.87
CA HIS A 104 -19.13 12.16 6.06
C HIS A 104 -18.77 12.59 7.50
N LEU A 105 -18.78 11.67 8.46
CA LEU A 105 -18.40 11.97 9.83
C LEU A 105 -16.88 11.96 9.98
N LYS A 106 -16.32 12.96 10.68
CA LYS A 106 -14.88 13.00 10.98
C LYS A 106 -14.35 11.71 11.62
N GLY A 107 -15.16 11.09 12.49
CA GLY A 107 -14.76 9.87 13.17
C GLY A 107 -14.63 8.66 12.26
N PHE A 108 -15.24 8.65 11.06
CA PHE A 108 -14.97 7.63 10.05
C PHE A 108 -13.49 7.65 9.66
N ASN A 109 -12.96 8.82 9.28
CA ASN A 109 -11.57 8.95 8.86
C ASN A 109 -10.59 8.70 10.01
N TYR A 110 -10.95 9.11 11.24
CA TYR A 110 -10.12 8.87 12.42
C TYR A 110 -10.03 7.37 12.72
N LEU A 111 -11.17 6.67 12.66
CA LEU A 111 -11.25 5.25 12.90
C LEU A 111 -10.58 4.45 11.80
N LYS A 112 -10.77 4.81 10.52
CA LYS A 112 -10.10 4.19 9.37
C LYS A 112 -8.58 4.23 9.55
N LEU A 113 -8.01 5.42 9.73
CA LEU A 113 -6.56 5.56 9.90
C LEU A 113 -6.05 4.80 11.12
N LEU A 114 -6.81 4.81 12.22
CA LEU A 114 -6.46 4.05 13.42
C LEU A 114 -6.36 2.56 13.12
N LEU A 115 -7.39 1.97 12.50
CA LEU A 115 -7.43 0.53 12.19
C LEU A 115 -6.33 0.15 11.19
N GLU A 116 -6.10 0.98 10.16
CA GLU A 116 -5.00 0.79 9.19
C GLU A 116 -3.63 0.82 9.87
N THR A 117 -3.42 1.75 10.81
CA THR A 117 -2.15 1.87 11.53
C THR A 117 -1.88 0.64 12.40
N VAL A 118 -2.91 0.12 13.08
CA VAL A 118 -2.80 -1.12 13.87
C VAL A 118 -2.50 -2.32 12.98
N LEU A 119 -3.18 -2.44 11.84
CA LEU A 119 -2.99 -3.58 10.93
C LEU A 119 -1.62 -3.53 10.21
N ALA A 120 -1.09 -2.33 9.98
CA ALA A 120 0.23 -2.14 9.39
C ALA A 120 1.38 -2.44 10.37
N SER A 121 1.16 -2.27 11.68
CA SER A 121 2.12 -2.74 12.68
C SER A 121 2.12 -4.27 12.70
N ASN A 122 3.20 -4.91 12.23
CA ASN A 122 3.38 -6.38 12.21
C ASN A 122 3.44 -7.03 13.61
N ASP A 123 3.03 -6.32 14.66
CA ASP A 123 2.85 -6.89 15.98
C ASP A 123 1.40 -7.41 16.03
N ASP A 124 1.14 -8.63 16.49
CA ASP A 124 -0.19 -9.23 16.72
C ASP A 124 -1.01 -8.49 17.82
N LYS A 125 -0.92 -7.17 17.86
CA LYS A 125 -1.52 -6.28 18.84
C LYS A 125 -3.00 -6.08 18.50
N THR A 126 -3.83 -6.75 19.27
CA THR A 126 -5.30 -6.55 19.25
C THR A 126 -5.77 -5.25 19.93
N ILE A 127 -4.84 -4.46 20.51
CA ILE A 127 -5.14 -3.22 21.23
C ILE A 127 -4.25 -2.09 20.69
N PRO A 128 -4.80 -0.94 20.28
CA PRO A 128 -3.99 0.21 19.87
C PRO A 128 -3.22 0.77 21.06
N ASP A 129 -1.92 0.92 20.90
CA ASP A 129 -1.06 1.57 21.89
C ASP A 129 -1.11 3.11 21.79
N LYS A 130 -0.37 3.79 22.69
CA LYS A 130 -0.32 5.24 22.74
C LYS A 130 0.27 5.86 21.46
N GLU A 131 1.15 5.14 20.77
CA GLU A 131 1.80 5.64 19.55
C GLU A 131 0.81 5.68 18.40
N VAL A 132 0.00 4.63 18.22
CA VAL A 132 -1.09 4.61 17.23
C VAL A 132 -2.00 5.82 17.40
N TYR A 133 -2.44 6.10 18.63
CA TYR A 133 -3.28 7.27 18.89
C TYR A 133 -2.57 8.61 18.66
N SER A 134 -1.26 8.67 18.91
CA SER A 134 -0.44 9.85 18.62
C SER A 134 -0.36 10.12 17.11
N ILE A 135 -0.21 9.07 16.29
CA ILE A 135 -0.20 9.15 14.83
C ILE A 135 -1.51 9.76 14.33
N VAL A 136 -2.66 9.23 14.76
CA VAL A 136 -3.97 9.75 14.35
C VAL A 136 -4.18 11.19 14.82
N CYS A 137 -3.77 11.51 16.06
CA CYS A 137 -3.86 12.87 16.59
C CYS A 137 -3.05 13.87 15.76
N LYS A 138 -1.81 13.50 15.36
CA LYS A 138 -0.97 14.33 14.51
C LYS A 138 -1.54 14.50 13.11
N ALA A 139 -2.01 13.41 12.49
CA ALA A 139 -2.56 13.43 11.14
C ALA A 139 -3.78 14.35 10.98
N PHE A 140 -4.58 14.50 12.04
CA PHE A 140 -5.78 15.33 12.03
C PHE A 140 -5.69 16.58 12.92
N GLU A 141 -4.48 16.97 13.33
CA GLU A 141 -4.21 18.14 14.19
C GLU A 141 -5.16 18.24 15.40
N THR A 142 -5.43 17.09 16.03
CA THR A 142 -6.43 16.95 17.10
C THR A 142 -5.81 16.45 18.39
N GLY A 143 -6.37 16.86 19.53
CA GLY A 143 -5.98 16.31 20.84
C GLY A 143 -6.64 14.95 21.12
N ARG A 144 -6.02 14.17 22.03
CA ARG A 144 -6.51 12.84 22.47
C ARG A 144 -7.98 12.87 22.91
N ARG A 145 -8.35 13.81 23.78
CA ARG A 145 -9.72 13.97 24.30
C ARG A 145 -10.74 14.25 23.20
N GLN A 146 -10.34 15.05 22.20
CA GLN A 146 -11.20 15.39 21.07
C GLN A 146 -11.38 14.19 20.14
N LEU A 147 -10.32 13.43 19.88
CA LEU A 147 -10.39 12.17 19.15
C LEU A 147 -11.36 11.19 19.85
N ASP A 148 -11.23 11.00 21.16
CA ASP A 148 -12.13 10.11 21.92
C ASP A 148 -13.59 10.56 21.84
N ARG A 149 -13.85 11.87 21.90
CA ARG A 149 -15.21 12.43 21.76
C ARG A 149 -15.79 12.17 20.37
N VAL A 150 -14.98 12.37 19.33
CA VAL A 150 -15.38 12.16 17.93
C VAL A 150 -15.68 10.69 17.65
N LEU A 151 -14.83 9.78 18.15
CA LEU A 151 -15.07 8.34 18.04
C LEU A 151 -16.33 7.91 18.80
N ASN A 152 -16.51 8.35 20.04
CA ASN A 152 -17.72 8.08 20.83
C ASN A 152 -19.00 8.50 20.09
N TYR A 153 -19.01 9.68 19.49
CA TYR A 153 -20.16 10.15 18.69
C TYR A 153 -20.41 9.23 17.49
N THR A 154 -19.35 8.81 16.83
CA THR A 154 -19.40 7.97 15.63
C THR A 154 -19.90 6.56 15.95
N PHE A 155 -19.44 5.95 17.06
CA PHE A 155 -19.95 4.68 17.55
C PHE A 155 -21.43 4.74 17.92
N LYS A 156 -21.87 5.81 18.58
CA LYS A 156 -23.30 6.02 18.90
C LYS A 156 -24.18 6.10 17.65
N LYS A 157 -23.67 6.63 16.53
CA LYS A 157 -24.43 6.72 15.27
C LYS A 157 -24.71 5.37 14.62
N VAL A 158 -23.90 4.36 14.94
CA VAL A 158 -24.05 2.98 14.46
C VAL A 158 -24.55 2.04 15.56
N ASN A 159 -25.07 2.58 16.68
CA ASN A 159 -25.57 1.84 17.84
C ASN A 159 -24.55 0.87 18.48
N LEU A 160 -23.27 1.21 18.41
CA LEU A 160 -22.24 0.50 19.16
C LEU A 160 -22.14 1.09 20.58
N HIS A 161 -22.21 0.20 21.57
CA HIS A 161 -22.21 0.55 22.99
C HIS A 161 -21.03 -0.09 23.70
N GLY A 162 -20.35 0.68 24.55
CA GLY A 162 -19.16 0.23 25.27
C GLY A 162 -18.17 1.37 25.45
N THR A 163 -16.97 1.03 25.93
CA THR A 163 -15.85 1.97 25.92
C THR A 163 -15.24 2.04 24.52
N ASN A 164 -14.64 3.18 24.16
CA ASN A 164 -13.90 3.30 22.90
C ASN A 164 -12.90 2.15 22.72
N THR A 165 -12.16 1.80 23.77
CA THR A 165 -11.16 0.72 23.73
C THR A 165 -11.80 -0.62 23.37
N THR A 166 -12.91 -0.98 24.03
CA THR A 166 -13.61 -2.26 23.77
C THR A 166 -14.08 -2.34 22.32
N ILE A 167 -14.77 -1.29 21.85
CA ILE A 167 -15.30 -1.24 20.49
C ILE A 167 -14.16 -1.29 19.46
N ILE A 168 -13.08 -0.54 19.68
CA ILE A 168 -11.94 -0.52 18.76
C ILE A 168 -11.25 -1.88 18.72
N THR A 169 -11.05 -2.55 19.85
CA THR A 169 -10.47 -3.90 19.90
C THR A 169 -11.34 -4.94 19.20
N GLU A 170 -12.67 -4.85 19.32
CA GLU A 170 -13.57 -5.72 18.56
C GLU A 170 -13.47 -5.46 17.05
N LEU A 171 -13.46 -4.20 16.64
CA LEU A 171 -13.29 -3.82 15.23
C LEU A 171 -11.94 -4.27 14.66
N ILE A 172 -10.84 -4.20 15.43
CA ILE A 172 -9.53 -4.71 15.01
C ILE A 172 -9.62 -6.20 14.70
N ARG A 173 -10.22 -6.99 15.59
CA ARG A 173 -10.37 -8.44 15.37
C ARG A 173 -11.19 -8.75 14.13
N GLU A 174 -12.26 -8.00 13.88
CA GLU A 174 -13.05 -8.17 12.66
C GLU A 174 -12.29 -7.78 11.39
N VAL A 175 -11.48 -6.71 11.45
CA VAL A 175 -10.62 -6.30 10.34
C VAL A 175 -9.54 -7.35 10.08
N GLU A 176 -8.93 -7.92 11.12
CA GLU A 176 -7.95 -9.01 10.98
C GLU A 176 -8.56 -10.24 10.33
N GLU A 177 -9.79 -10.60 10.69
CA GLU A 177 -10.50 -11.73 10.09
C GLU A 177 -10.85 -11.44 8.63
N GLU A 178 -11.41 -10.27 8.32
CA GLU A 178 -11.72 -9.86 6.94
C GLU A 178 -10.47 -9.83 6.08
N TYR A 179 -9.36 -9.31 6.61
CA TYR A 179 -8.07 -9.28 5.93
C TYR A 179 -7.56 -10.69 5.60
N LYS A 180 -7.67 -11.65 6.54
CA LYS A 180 -7.31 -13.06 6.29
C LYS A 180 -8.18 -13.67 5.20
N GLN A 181 -9.49 -13.38 5.19
CA GLN A 181 -10.38 -13.89 4.14
C GLN A 181 -10.02 -13.32 2.77
N LEU A 182 -9.75 -12.01 2.66
CA LEU A 182 -9.28 -11.38 1.43
C LEU A 182 -7.97 -11.98 0.91
N GLN A 183 -7.01 -12.27 1.80
CA GLN A 183 -5.77 -12.94 1.42
C GLN A 183 -6.02 -14.34 0.86
N LEU A 184 -6.95 -15.11 1.45
CA LEU A 184 -7.31 -16.44 0.96
C LEU A 184 -8.03 -16.38 -0.40
N GLU A 185 -8.80 -15.33 -0.66
CA GLU A 185 -9.47 -15.11 -1.95
C GLU A 185 -8.46 -14.77 -3.05
N GLU A 186 -7.44 -13.96 -2.78
CA GLU A 186 -6.39 -13.65 -3.76
C GLU A 186 -5.55 -14.87 -4.15
N ILE A 187 -5.27 -15.78 -3.21
CA ILE A 187 -4.50 -17.00 -3.51
C ILE A 187 -5.28 -17.98 -4.40
N ARG A 188 -6.61 -17.88 -4.43
CA ARG A 188 -7.49 -18.77 -5.22
C ARG A 188 -7.74 -18.27 -6.65
N GLN A 189 -7.38 -17.03 -6.96
CA GLN A 189 -7.52 -16.42 -8.29
C GLN A 189 -6.25 -16.62 -9.13
#